data_AF-A0A9X3XFX1-F1
#
_entry.id   AF-A0A9X3XFX1-F1
#
_cell.length_a   1.000
_cell.length_b   1.000
_cell.length_c   1.000
_cell.angle_alpha   90.00
_cell.angle_beta   90.00
_cell.angle_gamma   90.00
#
_symmetry.space_group_name_H-M   'P 1'
#
loop_
_entity.id
_entity.type
_entity.pdbx_description
1 polymer ?
#
loop_
_entity_poly.entity_id
_entity_poly.type
_entity_poly.pdbx_seq_one_letter_code
_entity_poly.pdbx_strand_id
1 'polypeptide(L)'
;MGYVERNHRFGHLVFERDAIVRAALRAYVEAVLAGYPLQYPSFATASFYPRWLGDLGRGAFDNANGEGDNDVVAWTEAGVVGLAYELGFGPIEHFGLSEDAVTGGPDDVRGAVPGLPAELLPALVMAVRMLGEGNQGEKLAGVGFWLYGDRVAGTLFDDPTLCGADRLAAWGLLRGGRLLPVHHADVAEYNRTNAASIHAIVDAVTARALVGPTELTTDELATLLPKPPDPKQLLHAQRKLQKVGITWPGSPEIPPLPPPGLNPFTGEPFTAAEIDRFIL
;
A
#
# COMPACT_ATOMS: atom_id res chain seq x y z
N MET A 1 -4.74 -22.74 2.36
CA MET A 1 -3.89 -21.67 2.90
C MET A 1 -4.25 -21.51 4.37
N GLY A 2 -3.24 -21.44 5.24
CA GLY A 2 -3.45 -21.26 6.68
C GLY A 2 -3.61 -19.77 7.02
N TYR A 3 -4.44 -19.50 8.03
CA TYR A 3 -4.47 -18.21 8.71
C TYR A 3 -3.88 -18.39 10.11
N VAL A 4 -3.36 -17.31 10.70
CA VAL A 4 -2.78 -17.34 12.04
C VAL A 4 -3.50 -16.34 12.92
N GLU A 5 -3.93 -16.79 14.10
CA GLU A 5 -4.60 -15.96 15.10
C GLU A 5 -3.68 -15.67 16.27
N ARG A 6 -3.67 -14.42 16.74
CA ARG A 6 -2.96 -14.00 17.93
C ARG A 6 -3.82 -13.07 18.77
N ASN A 7 -3.93 -13.36 20.06
CA ASN A 7 -4.38 -12.37 21.02
C ASN A 7 -3.28 -11.35 21.23
N HIS A 8 -3.60 -10.09 21.05
CA HIS A 8 -2.67 -8.98 21.04
C HIS A 8 -3.24 -7.79 21.81
N ARG A 9 -2.40 -6.82 22.20
CA ARG A 9 -2.89 -5.61 22.88
C ARG A 9 -3.91 -4.81 22.04
N PHE A 10 -3.84 -4.95 20.72
CA PHE A 10 -4.73 -4.29 19.76
C PHE A 10 -6.01 -5.10 19.47
N GLY A 11 -6.16 -6.27 20.09
CA GLY A 11 -7.31 -7.16 19.92
C GLY A 11 -6.92 -8.54 19.39
N HIS A 12 -7.91 -9.25 18.84
CA HIS A 12 -7.70 -10.53 18.17
C HIS A 12 -7.26 -10.27 16.74
N LEU A 13 -5.99 -10.58 16.44
CA LEU A 13 -5.37 -10.37 15.13
C LEU A 13 -5.42 -11.66 14.32
N VAL A 14 -5.88 -11.56 13.07
CA VAL A 14 -5.93 -12.67 12.10
C VAL A 14 -5.10 -12.30 10.88
N PHE A 15 -3.99 -13.00 10.68
CA PHE A 15 -3.12 -12.81 9.52
C PHE A 15 -3.35 -13.94 8.51
N GLU A 16 -3.73 -13.55 7.30
CA GLU A 16 -3.98 -14.46 6.18
C GLU A 16 -3.53 -13.76 4.90
N ARG A 17 -2.73 -14.45 4.08
CA ARG A 17 -2.06 -13.84 2.92
C ARG A 17 -3.07 -13.27 1.93
N ASP A 18 -4.09 -14.03 1.56
CA ASP A 18 -5.05 -13.63 0.55
C ASP A 18 -5.96 -12.49 1.04
N ALA A 19 -6.27 -12.46 2.34
CA ALA A 19 -6.96 -11.34 2.98
C ALA A 19 -6.11 -10.06 2.94
N ILE A 20 -4.80 -10.17 3.20
CA ILE A 20 -3.86 -9.03 3.10
C ILE A 20 -3.78 -8.54 1.65
N VAL A 21 -3.60 -9.44 0.67
CA VAL A 21 -3.55 -9.07 -0.75
C VAL A 21 -4.86 -8.40 -1.20
N ARG A 22 -6.00 -8.95 -0.80
CA ARG A 22 -7.33 -8.38 -1.06
C ARG A 22 -7.48 -6.98 -0.45
N ALA A 23 -7.08 -6.82 0.81
CA ALA A 23 -7.15 -5.55 1.52
C ALA A 23 -6.22 -4.50 0.90
N ALA A 24 -5.02 -4.89 0.50
CA ALA A 24 -4.06 -4.04 -0.18
C ALA A 24 -4.58 -3.58 -1.55
N LEU A 25 -5.10 -4.50 -2.37
CA LEU A 25 -5.69 -4.15 -3.67
C LEU A 25 -6.87 -3.20 -3.49
N ARG A 26 -7.76 -3.51 -2.55
CA ARG A 26 -8.91 -2.65 -2.26
C ARG A 26 -8.47 -1.25 -1.85
N ALA A 27 -7.52 -1.14 -0.91
CA ALA A 27 -6.98 0.13 -0.44
C ALA A 27 -6.31 0.93 -1.56
N TYR A 28 -5.58 0.25 -2.45
CA TYR A 28 -4.98 0.86 -3.63
C TYR A 28 -6.04 1.44 -4.56
N VAL A 29 -7.05 0.65 -4.94
CA VAL A 29 -8.15 1.09 -5.82
C VAL A 29 -8.92 2.25 -5.18
N GLU A 30 -9.25 2.12 -3.90
CA GLU A 30 -9.96 3.13 -3.12
C GLU A 30 -9.21 4.48 -3.13
N ALA A 31 -7.91 4.47 -2.83
CA ALA A 31 -7.10 5.67 -2.79
C ALA A 31 -6.84 6.28 -4.18
N VAL A 32 -6.70 5.46 -5.23
CA VAL A 32 -6.59 5.95 -6.61
C VAL A 32 -7.87 6.65 -7.06
N LEU A 33 -9.03 6.09 -6.72
CA LEU A 33 -10.33 6.68 -7.05
C LEU A 33 -10.67 7.90 -6.18
N ALA A 34 -10.19 7.94 -4.94
CA ALA A 34 -10.41 9.09 -4.05
C ALA A 34 -9.51 10.29 -4.37
N GLY A 35 -8.25 10.05 -4.76
CA GLY A 35 -7.23 11.09 -4.89
C GLY A 35 -7.28 11.92 -6.18
N TYR A 36 -8.10 11.52 -7.16
CA TYR A 36 -8.15 12.15 -8.48
C TYR A 36 -9.60 12.18 -8.99
N PRO A 37 -9.88 12.82 -10.12
CA PRO A 37 -10.80 13.95 -10.38
C PRO A 37 -12.30 13.84 -9.99
N LEU A 38 -12.70 13.01 -9.02
CA LEU A 38 -14.12 12.64 -8.87
C LEU A 38 -15.02 13.68 -8.16
N GLN A 39 -14.50 14.83 -7.71
CA GLN A 39 -15.23 15.90 -6.99
C GLN A 39 -16.14 15.41 -5.83
N TYR A 40 -15.93 14.19 -5.34
CA TYR A 40 -16.53 13.77 -4.09
C TYR A 40 -15.71 14.41 -2.97
N PRO A 41 -16.34 15.14 -2.04
CA PRO A 41 -15.69 15.49 -0.79
C PRO A 41 -14.99 14.24 -0.25
N SER A 42 -13.71 14.40 0.04
CA SER A 42 -12.82 13.43 0.70
C SER A 42 -13.58 12.35 1.47
N PHE A 43 -13.78 11.17 0.86
CA PHE A 43 -14.24 10.00 1.62
C PHE A 43 -12.99 9.34 2.20
N ALA A 44 -13.06 8.84 3.44
CA ALA A 44 -11.85 8.40 4.12
C ALA A 44 -11.29 7.17 3.40
N THR A 45 -10.03 7.28 3.01
CA THR A 45 -9.25 6.21 2.42
C THR A 45 -8.40 5.54 3.49
N ALA A 46 -8.06 4.29 3.24
CA ALA A 46 -7.03 3.61 4.03
C ALA A 46 -5.62 4.18 3.78
N SER A 47 -5.40 4.88 2.65
CA SER A 47 -4.11 5.40 2.21
C SER A 47 -4.25 6.75 1.50
N PHE A 48 -3.32 7.68 1.72
CA PHE A 48 -3.25 8.96 0.99
C PHE A 48 -2.33 8.87 -0.22
N TYR A 49 -1.17 8.22 -0.06
CA TYR A 49 -0.18 8.07 -1.13
C TYR A 49 0.10 6.59 -1.38
N PRO A 50 -0.87 5.86 -1.98
CA PRO A 50 -0.71 4.42 -2.21
C PRO A 50 0.36 4.17 -3.26
N ARG A 51 1.31 3.27 -2.96
CA ARG A 51 2.23 2.72 -3.97
C ARG A 51 2.03 1.21 -4.09
N TRP A 52 2.15 0.73 -5.32
CA TRP A 52 2.01 -0.69 -5.67
C TRP A 52 3.21 -1.15 -6.48
N LEU A 53 3.72 -2.33 -6.14
CA LEU A 53 4.82 -3.01 -6.82
C LEU A 53 4.44 -4.46 -7.11
N GLY A 54 4.79 -4.97 -8.29
CA GLY A 54 4.55 -6.37 -8.67
C GLY A 54 3.09 -6.67 -8.98
N ASP A 55 2.66 -7.90 -8.70
CA ASP A 55 1.34 -8.44 -9.00
C ASP A 55 0.69 -9.14 -7.78
N LEU A 56 -0.50 -9.71 -7.98
CA LEU A 56 -1.27 -10.37 -6.91
C LEU A 56 -0.62 -11.67 -6.39
N GLY A 57 0.24 -12.32 -7.18
CA GLY A 57 1.03 -13.47 -6.77
C GLY A 57 2.28 -13.07 -5.98
N ARG A 58 2.95 -12.00 -6.43
CA ARG A 58 4.17 -11.49 -5.84
C ARG A 58 4.23 -9.96 -5.96
N GLY A 59 4.06 -9.27 -4.84
CA GLY A 59 3.97 -7.81 -4.86
C GLY A 59 4.20 -7.17 -3.50
N ALA A 60 4.07 -5.84 -3.49
CA ALA A 60 4.12 -5.04 -2.28
C ALA A 60 3.18 -3.83 -2.41
N PHE A 61 2.62 -3.44 -1.27
CA PHE A 61 1.78 -2.27 -1.12
C PHE A 61 2.34 -1.39 -0.01
N ASP A 62 2.48 -0.11 -0.30
CA ASP A 62 2.86 0.93 0.67
C ASP A 62 1.67 1.81 0.97
N ASN A 63 1.34 1.86 2.24
CA ASN A 63 0.25 2.58 2.84
C ASN A 63 0.77 3.81 3.60
N ALA A 64 1.00 4.91 2.88
CA ALA A 64 1.42 6.17 3.50
C ALA A 64 0.21 7.03 3.92
N ASN A 65 0.29 7.66 5.09
CA ASN A 65 -0.75 8.60 5.58
C ASN A 65 -0.57 10.04 5.08
N GLY A 66 0.54 10.36 4.44
CA GLY A 66 0.83 11.73 3.98
C GLY A 66 1.37 12.67 5.05
N GLU A 67 1.58 12.18 6.27
CA GLU A 67 2.18 12.91 7.40
C GLU A 67 3.61 12.43 7.69
N GLY A 68 4.13 11.49 6.89
CA GLY A 68 5.46 10.92 7.03
C GLY A 68 5.48 9.47 7.51
N ASP A 69 4.36 8.98 8.05
CA ASP A 69 4.24 7.58 8.47
C ASP A 69 3.78 6.70 7.31
N ASN A 70 4.30 5.48 7.29
CA ASN A 70 3.87 4.50 6.33
C ASN A 70 4.04 3.07 6.84
N ASP A 71 3.23 2.18 6.30
CA ASP A 71 3.38 0.74 6.48
C ASP A 71 3.42 0.06 5.12
N VAL A 72 4.30 -0.93 5.00
CA VAL A 72 4.50 -1.69 3.78
C VAL A 72 4.20 -3.15 4.08
N VAL A 73 3.36 -3.76 3.25
CA VAL A 73 3.19 -5.22 3.22
C VAL A 73 3.65 -5.75 1.88
N ALA A 74 4.53 -6.75 1.90
CA ALA A 74 5.02 -7.45 0.72
C ALA A 74 4.72 -8.94 0.83
N TRP A 75 4.34 -9.56 -0.29
CA TRP A 75 3.95 -10.96 -0.35
C TRP A 75 4.62 -11.70 -1.49
N THR A 76 4.80 -12.99 -1.28
CA THR A 76 5.24 -13.99 -2.25
C THR A 76 4.38 -15.24 -2.08
N GLU A 77 4.63 -16.28 -2.86
CA GLU A 77 4.09 -17.62 -2.64
C GLU A 77 4.46 -18.21 -1.27
N ALA A 78 5.60 -17.81 -0.69
CA ALA A 78 6.08 -18.31 0.60
C ALA A 78 5.36 -17.69 1.80
N GLY A 79 4.85 -16.46 1.66
CA GLY A 79 4.19 -15.74 2.74
C GLY A 79 4.30 -14.22 2.63
N VAL A 80 4.22 -13.53 3.77
CA VAL A 80 4.10 -12.06 3.86
C VAL A 80 5.13 -11.50 4.82
N VAL A 81 5.66 -10.31 4.51
CA VAL A 81 6.44 -9.46 5.40
C VAL A 81 5.75 -8.11 5.49
N GLY A 82 5.52 -7.63 6.71
CA GLY A 82 5.04 -6.28 6.99
C GLY A 82 6.10 -5.47 7.73
N LEU A 83 6.28 -4.21 7.37
CA LEU A 83 7.19 -3.25 7.99
C LEU A 83 6.46 -1.93 8.18
N ALA A 84 6.65 -1.24 9.30
CA ALA A 84 6.11 0.09 9.47
C ALA A 84 7.15 1.08 10.01
N TYR A 85 6.94 2.32 9.61
CA TYR A 85 7.69 3.48 10.03
C TYR A 85 6.71 4.53 10.55
N GLU A 86 7.07 5.10 11.69
CA GLU A 86 6.46 6.29 12.25
C GLU A 86 7.52 7.39 12.20
N LEU A 87 7.12 8.61 11.86
CA LEU A 87 8.04 9.71 11.60
C LEU A 87 8.97 9.94 12.80
N GLY A 88 10.27 9.87 12.54
CA GLY A 88 11.32 10.02 13.54
C GLY A 88 11.72 8.75 14.28
N PHE A 89 11.15 7.60 13.92
CA PHE A 89 11.33 6.32 14.63
C PHE A 89 11.77 5.21 13.66
N GLY A 90 13.03 5.27 13.23
CA GLY A 90 13.66 4.32 12.30
C GLY A 90 14.51 3.26 13.01
N PRO A 91 15.29 2.46 12.26
CA PRO A 91 16.11 1.39 12.82
C PRO A 91 17.27 1.90 13.69
N ILE A 92 17.77 3.11 13.45
CA ILE A 92 18.79 3.75 14.30
C ILE A 92 18.19 4.00 15.69
N GLU A 93 17.00 4.60 15.74
CA GLU A 93 16.33 4.95 17.00
C GLU A 93 15.82 3.71 17.73
N HIS A 94 15.28 2.72 17.01
CA HIS A 94 14.68 1.54 17.63
C HIS A 94 15.65 0.41 17.96
N PHE A 95 16.66 0.18 17.12
CA PHE A 95 17.55 -0.97 17.25
C PHE A 95 18.97 -0.57 17.60
N GLY A 96 19.26 0.73 17.73
CA GLY A 96 20.61 1.22 17.94
C GLY A 96 21.53 0.88 16.77
N LEU A 97 20.97 0.83 15.54
CA LEU A 97 21.77 0.64 14.33
C LEU A 97 22.82 1.75 14.25
N SER A 98 24.09 1.38 14.20
CA SER A 98 25.17 2.34 14.04
C SER A 98 25.19 2.89 12.61
N GLU A 99 25.53 4.17 12.46
CA GLU A 99 25.65 4.82 11.14
C GLU A 99 26.63 4.06 10.21
N ASP A 100 27.73 3.54 10.76
CA ASP A 100 28.72 2.76 10.00
C ASP A 100 28.18 1.39 9.51
N ALA A 101 27.07 0.92 10.09
CA ALA A 101 26.44 -0.35 9.73
C ALA A 101 25.31 -0.19 8.71
N VAL A 102 25.00 1.04 8.27
CA VAL A 102 23.95 1.33 7.30
C VAL A 102 24.33 0.78 5.91
N THR A 103 23.40 0.03 5.32
CA THR A 103 23.57 -0.61 4.01
C THR A 103 22.67 -0.01 2.92
N GLY A 104 21.63 0.74 3.31
CA GLY A 104 20.55 1.17 2.40
C GLY A 104 19.68 0.02 1.91
N GLY A 105 19.73 -1.12 2.62
CA GLY A 105 19.21 -2.39 2.17
C GLY A 105 18.41 -3.13 3.23
N PRO A 106 18.06 -4.41 2.97
CA PRO A 106 17.26 -5.21 3.89
C PRO A 106 17.87 -5.40 5.27
N ASP A 107 19.20 -5.29 5.37
CA ASP A 107 19.90 -5.52 6.62
C ASP A 107 19.68 -4.41 7.65
N ASP A 108 19.36 -3.19 7.21
CA ASP A 108 19.04 -2.05 8.08
C ASP A 108 17.82 -2.31 8.95
N VAL A 109 16.84 -3.07 8.45
CA VAL A 109 15.54 -3.31 9.12
C VAL A 109 15.42 -4.72 9.69
N ARG A 110 16.50 -5.50 9.74
CA ARG A 110 16.47 -6.88 10.25
C ARG A 110 15.98 -6.97 11.69
N GLY A 111 16.26 -5.96 12.50
CA GLY A 111 15.78 -5.85 13.87
C GLY A 111 14.26 -5.88 13.98
N ALA A 112 13.52 -5.44 12.95
CA ALA A 112 12.06 -5.42 12.94
C ALA A 112 11.42 -6.80 12.68
N VAL A 113 12.18 -7.74 12.11
CA VAL A 113 11.69 -9.07 11.71
C VAL A 113 12.59 -10.18 12.26
N PRO A 114 12.75 -10.28 13.61
CA PRO A 114 13.56 -11.32 14.23
C PRO A 114 13.10 -12.71 13.81
N GLY A 115 14.08 -13.59 13.54
CA GLY A 115 13.81 -14.98 13.15
C GLY A 115 13.15 -15.16 11.79
N LEU A 116 13.20 -14.15 10.89
CA LEU A 116 12.63 -14.23 9.55
C LEU A 116 13.13 -15.50 8.79
N PRO A 117 12.21 -16.37 8.33
CA PRO A 117 12.56 -17.52 7.48
C PRO A 117 13.27 -17.08 6.20
N ALA A 118 14.24 -17.88 5.73
CA ALA A 118 15.03 -17.57 4.53
C ALA A 118 14.15 -17.48 3.27
N GLU A 119 13.05 -18.24 3.23
CA GLU A 119 12.06 -18.24 2.16
C GLU A 119 11.32 -16.89 2.02
N LEU A 120 11.28 -16.08 3.09
CA LEU A 120 10.66 -14.75 3.08
C LEU A 120 11.63 -13.61 2.73
N LEU A 121 12.91 -13.91 2.50
CA LEU A 121 13.88 -12.90 2.05
C LEU A 121 13.42 -12.13 0.80
N PRO A 122 12.83 -12.77 -0.24
CA PRO A 122 12.35 -12.02 -1.40
C PRO A 122 11.21 -11.05 -1.07
N ALA A 123 10.34 -11.40 -0.11
CA ALA A 123 9.28 -10.50 0.37
C ALA A 123 9.89 -9.32 1.15
N LEU A 124 10.87 -9.58 2.02
CA LEU A 124 11.59 -8.53 2.74
C LEU A 124 12.27 -7.54 1.78
N VAL A 125 12.97 -8.03 0.76
CA VAL A 125 13.62 -7.17 -0.26
C VAL A 125 12.59 -6.29 -0.97
N MET A 126 11.41 -6.81 -1.29
CA MET A 126 10.36 -6.02 -1.92
C MET A 126 9.77 -4.97 -0.97
N ALA A 127 9.53 -5.33 0.30
CA ALA A 127 9.05 -4.38 1.30
C ALA A 127 10.04 -3.21 1.46
N VAL A 128 11.33 -3.54 1.59
CA VAL A 128 12.40 -2.56 1.81
C VAL A 128 12.58 -1.61 0.62
N ARG A 129 12.37 -2.08 -0.61
CA ARG A 129 12.38 -1.21 -1.81
C ARG A 129 11.28 -0.15 -1.79
N MET A 130 10.22 -0.39 -1.03
CA MET A 130 9.12 0.56 -0.89
C MET A 130 9.34 1.48 0.31
N LEU A 131 10.33 1.26 1.17
CA LEU A 131 10.60 2.17 2.29
C LEU A 131 11.33 3.43 1.83
N GLY A 132 11.06 4.53 2.54
CA GLY A 132 11.88 5.73 2.47
C GLY A 132 13.27 5.50 3.05
N GLU A 133 14.14 6.49 2.81
CA GLU A 133 15.50 6.52 3.34
C GLU A 133 15.61 7.64 4.39
N GLY A 134 16.29 7.35 5.48
CA GLY A 134 16.63 8.33 6.50
C GLY A 134 17.87 9.14 6.15
N ASN A 135 18.33 9.95 7.10
CA ASN A 135 19.41 10.91 6.86
C ASN A 135 20.75 10.24 6.56
N GLN A 136 20.96 9.01 7.02
CA GLN A 136 22.18 8.23 6.79
C GLN A 136 22.02 7.25 5.62
N GLY A 137 20.90 7.32 4.88
CA GLY A 137 20.57 6.41 3.80
C GLY A 137 19.96 5.07 4.26
N GLU A 138 19.69 4.92 5.56
CA GLU A 138 19.10 3.74 6.16
C GLU A 138 17.63 3.58 5.76
N LYS A 139 17.19 2.34 5.61
CA LYS A 139 15.78 2.06 5.31
C LYS A 139 14.90 2.24 6.55
N LEU A 140 13.89 3.09 6.42
CA LEU A 140 13.06 3.52 7.55
C LEU A 140 11.98 2.47 7.87
N ALA A 141 12.21 1.64 8.88
CA ALA A 141 11.18 0.86 9.56
C ALA A 141 11.64 0.45 10.98
N GLY A 142 10.77 0.68 11.96
CA GLY A 142 11.02 0.41 13.38
C GLY A 142 10.30 -0.84 13.92
N VAL A 143 9.28 -1.31 13.21
CA VAL A 143 8.49 -2.46 13.63
C VAL A 143 8.12 -3.33 12.43
N GLY A 144 7.98 -4.64 12.66
CA GLY A 144 7.72 -5.58 11.58
C GLY A 144 7.00 -6.84 12.02
N PHE A 145 6.45 -7.54 11.02
CA PHE A 145 5.96 -8.90 11.16
C PHE A 145 6.33 -9.74 9.94
N TRP A 146 6.33 -11.06 10.13
CA TRP A 146 6.38 -12.02 9.04
C TRP A 146 5.34 -13.12 9.24
N LEU A 147 4.77 -13.60 8.14
CA LEU A 147 3.82 -14.70 8.06
C LEU A 147 4.41 -15.77 7.12
N TYR A 148 4.61 -16.98 7.62
CA TYR A 148 5.12 -18.12 6.84
C TYR A 148 4.37 -19.40 7.21
N GLY A 149 3.56 -19.91 6.29
CA GLY A 149 2.66 -21.03 6.57
C GLY A 149 1.64 -20.67 7.66
N ASP A 150 1.64 -21.43 8.75
CA ASP A 150 0.82 -21.22 9.95
C ASP A 150 1.58 -20.49 11.09
N ARG A 151 2.72 -19.88 10.76
CA ARG A 151 3.56 -19.17 11.73
C ARG A 151 3.55 -17.68 11.47
N VAL A 152 3.44 -16.91 12.55
CA VAL A 152 3.59 -15.46 12.55
C VAL A 152 4.50 -15.03 13.71
N ALA A 153 5.44 -14.14 13.43
CA ALA A 153 6.29 -13.49 14.44
C ALA A 153 6.82 -12.14 13.94
N GLY A 154 7.71 -11.52 14.69
CA GLY A 154 8.28 -10.19 14.42
C GLY A 154 8.06 -9.25 15.60
N THR A 155 8.69 -8.07 15.56
CA THR A 155 8.64 -7.14 16.69
C THR A 155 7.24 -6.63 17.00
N LEU A 156 6.31 -6.66 16.03
CA LEU A 156 4.90 -6.42 16.28
C LEU A 156 4.36 -7.25 17.45
N PHE A 157 4.76 -8.53 17.55
CA PHE A 157 4.30 -9.45 18.59
C PHE A 157 5.22 -9.48 19.80
N ASP A 158 6.52 -9.28 19.59
CA ASP A 158 7.53 -9.35 20.65
C ASP A 158 7.52 -8.08 21.53
N ASP A 159 7.37 -6.91 20.91
CA ASP A 159 7.21 -5.61 21.58
C ASP A 159 6.14 -4.76 20.88
N PRO A 160 4.87 -4.92 21.27
CA PRO A 160 3.77 -4.20 20.66
C PRO A 160 3.65 -2.73 21.11
N THR A 161 4.66 -2.21 21.80
CA THR A 161 4.73 -0.80 22.22
C THR A 161 5.53 0.07 21.27
N LEU A 162 6.24 -0.55 20.31
CA LEU A 162 7.00 0.17 19.28
C LEU A 162 6.12 1.07 18.43
N CYS A 163 6.68 2.21 18.03
CA CYS A 163 6.06 3.16 17.12
C CYS A 163 5.70 2.49 15.77
N GLY A 164 4.52 2.80 15.24
CA GLY A 164 3.95 2.17 14.05
C GLY A 164 3.34 0.76 14.25
N ALA A 165 3.35 0.18 15.46
CA ALA A 165 2.82 -1.17 15.69
C ALA A 165 1.29 -1.27 15.48
N ASP A 166 0.56 -0.19 15.77
CA ASP A 166 -0.88 -0.07 15.52
C ASP A 166 -1.21 -0.14 14.01
N ARG A 167 -0.37 0.45 13.16
CA ARG A 167 -0.49 0.37 11.70
C ARG A 167 -0.37 -1.06 11.20
N LEU A 168 0.62 -1.81 11.68
CA LEU A 168 0.77 -3.23 11.33
C LEU A 168 -0.36 -4.09 11.90
N ALA A 169 -0.86 -3.75 13.09
CA ALA A 169 -2.00 -4.44 13.68
C ALA A 169 -3.28 -4.28 12.86
N ALA A 170 -3.45 -3.17 12.13
CA ALA A 170 -4.60 -2.97 11.24
C ALA A 170 -4.74 -4.06 10.17
N TRP A 171 -3.61 -4.63 9.71
CA TRP A 171 -3.59 -5.76 8.77
C TRP A 171 -4.07 -7.09 9.38
N GLY A 172 -4.01 -7.21 10.71
CA GLY A 172 -4.61 -8.31 11.45
C GLY A 172 -6.07 -8.07 11.87
N LEU A 173 -6.56 -6.84 11.74
CA LEU A 173 -7.90 -6.42 12.18
C LEU A 173 -8.88 -6.19 11.01
N LEU A 174 -8.59 -6.79 9.86
CA LEU A 174 -9.39 -6.60 8.64
C LEU A 174 -10.86 -6.95 8.87
N ARG A 175 -11.76 -6.01 8.61
CA ARG A 175 -13.22 -6.22 8.70
C ARG A 175 -13.81 -6.27 7.30
N GLY A 176 -14.37 -7.43 6.93
CA GLY A 176 -14.88 -7.64 5.56
C GLY A 176 -13.79 -7.48 4.50
N GLY A 177 -12.53 -7.77 4.83
CA GLY A 177 -11.39 -7.63 3.92
C GLY A 177 -10.94 -6.18 3.68
N ARG A 178 -11.26 -5.26 4.61
CA ARG A 178 -10.92 -3.83 4.48
C ARG A 178 -9.97 -3.39 5.57
N LEU A 179 -8.97 -2.59 5.18
CA LEU A 179 -8.25 -1.72 6.11
C LEU A 179 -9.19 -0.64 6.62
N LEU A 180 -8.97 -0.24 7.88
CA LEU A 180 -9.70 0.89 8.45
C LEU A 180 -9.12 2.20 7.91
N PRO A 181 -9.95 3.24 7.72
CA PRO A 181 -9.45 4.52 7.25
C PRO A 181 -8.56 5.22 8.28
N VAL A 182 -7.64 6.06 7.80
CA VAL A 182 -6.60 6.72 8.63
C VAL A 182 -7.17 7.84 9.52
N HIS A 183 -8.38 8.37 9.25
CA HIS A 183 -8.96 9.47 10.03
C HIS A 183 -10.44 9.30 10.44
N HIS A 184 -10.68 9.76 11.68
CA HIS A 184 -11.88 10.22 12.43
C HIS A 184 -13.30 9.67 12.15
N ALA A 185 -14.04 9.54 13.25
CA ALA A 185 -15.45 9.12 13.32
C ALA A 185 -16.42 9.94 12.43
N ASP A 186 -16.11 11.21 12.15
CA ASP A 186 -16.93 12.09 11.32
C ASP A 186 -16.94 11.65 9.83
N VAL A 187 -15.89 10.97 9.38
CA VAL A 187 -15.84 10.43 8.01
C VAL A 187 -16.62 9.11 7.89
N ALA A 188 -16.81 8.39 9.00
CA ALA A 188 -17.58 7.15 9.00
C ALA A 188 -19.08 7.36 8.74
N GLU A 189 -19.60 8.55 9.07
CA GLU A 189 -20.98 8.94 8.75
C GLU A 189 -21.09 9.39 7.28
N TYR A 190 -20.15 10.22 6.81
CA TYR A 190 -20.07 10.63 5.40
C TYR A 190 -19.92 9.44 4.44
N ASN A 191 -19.04 8.48 4.80
CA ASN A 191 -18.83 7.24 4.03
C ASN A 191 -20.11 6.38 3.95
N ARG A 192 -20.94 6.41 5.00
CA ARG A 192 -22.20 5.66 5.05
C ARG A 192 -23.29 6.25 4.17
N THR A 193 -23.37 7.57 4.05
CA THR A 193 -24.48 8.24 3.37
C THR A 193 -24.15 8.70 1.94
N ASN A 194 -22.92 9.14 1.68
CA ASN A 194 -22.55 9.79 0.42
C ASN A 194 -21.57 8.99 -0.45
N ALA A 195 -20.76 8.11 0.14
CA ALA A 195 -19.75 7.31 -0.59
C ALA A 195 -20.13 5.82 -0.73
N ALA A 196 -21.32 5.41 -0.29
CA ALA A 196 -21.73 4.00 -0.29
C ALA A 196 -21.69 3.35 -1.68
N SER A 197 -22.15 4.07 -2.71
CA SER A 197 -22.08 3.61 -4.11
C SER A 197 -20.63 3.47 -4.58
N ILE A 198 -19.75 4.40 -4.21
CA ILE A 198 -18.32 4.35 -4.56
C ILE A 198 -17.66 3.14 -3.90
N HIS A 199 -17.89 2.91 -2.60
CA HIS A 199 -17.36 1.73 -1.92
C HIS A 199 -17.88 0.42 -2.51
N ALA A 200 -19.14 0.38 -2.96
CA ALA A 200 -19.69 -0.79 -3.64
C ALA A 200 -18.99 -1.05 -4.99
N ILE A 201 -18.67 0.01 -5.75
CA ILE A 201 -17.90 -0.09 -7.00
C ILE A 201 -16.48 -0.56 -6.69
N VAL A 202 -15.80 0.02 -5.71
CA VAL A 202 -14.45 -0.38 -5.27
C VAL A 202 -14.44 -1.87 -4.91
N ASP A 203 -15.40 -2.34 -4.12
CA ASP A 203 -15.49 -3.75 -3.73
C ASP A 203 -15.75 -4.66 -4.93
N ALA A 204 -16.69 -4.29 -5.81
CA ALA A 204 -17.04 -5.08 -6.98
C ALA A 204 -15.86 -5.21 -7.95
N VAL A 205 -15.19 -4.09 -8.25
CA VAL A 205 -14.03 -4.05 -9.14
C VAL A 205 -12.85 -4.81 -8.52
N THR A 206 -12.61 -4.64 -7.22
CA THR A 206 -11.57 -5.40 -6.48
C THR A 206 -11.86 -6.90 -6.57
N ALA A 207 -13.10 -7.32 -6.34
CA ALA A 207 -13.48 -8.73 -6.41
C ALA A 207 -13.26 -9.32 -7.81
N ARG A 208 -13.58 -8.56 -8.88
CA ARG A 208 -13.30 -8.98 -10.26
C ARG A 208 -11.79 -9.05 -10.53
N ALA A 209 -11.04 -8.02 -10.14
CA ALA A 209 -9.60 -7.92 -10.33
C ALA A 209 -8.81 -9.05 -9.65
N LEU A 210 -9.31 -9.57 -8.52
CA LEU A 210 -8.72 -10.74 -7.85
C LEU A 210 -8.90 -12.05 -8.61
N VAL A 211 -9.88 -12.13 -9.52
CA VAL A 211 -10.10 -13.30 -10.38
C VAL A 211 -9.30 -13.19 -11.67
N GLY A 212 -9.08 -11.96 -12.15
CA GLY A 212 -8.25 -11.68 -13.33
C GLY A 212 -8.41 -10.24 -13.81
N PRO A 213 -7.72 -9.84 -14.88
CA PRO A 213 -7.87 -8.51 -15.45
C PRO A 213 -9.34 -8.17 -15.72
N THR A 214 -9.74 -6.96 -15.34
CA THR A 214 -11.13 -6.50 -15.43
C THR A 214 -11.20 -5.08 -15.98
N GLU A 215 -12.35 -4.74 -16.53
CA GLU A 215 -12.68 -3.39 -16.96
C GLU A 215 -13.68 -2.74 -15.99
N LEU A 216 -13.60 -1.42 -15.83
CA LEU A 216 -14.67 -0.60 -15.27
C LEU A 216 -15.81 -0.52 -16.28
N THR A 217 -17.05 -0.70 -15.84
CA THR A 217 -18.23 -0.56 -16.70
C THR A 217 -18.58 0.91 -16.95
N THR A 218 -19.32 1.18 -18.02
CA THR A 218 -19.83 2.54 -18.31
C THR A 218 -20.67 3.10 -17.16
N ASP A 219 -21.48 2.27 -16.50
CA ASP A 219 -22.34 2.68 -15.37
C ASP A 219 -21.52 2.97 -14.10
N GLU A 220 -20.48 2.17 -13.83
CA GLU A 220 -19.52 2.44 -12.76
C GLU A 220 -18.80 3.77 -13.01
N LEU A 221 -18.37 4.02 -14.24
CA LEU A 221 -17.74 5.29 -14.62
C LEU A 221 -18.69 6.48 -14.51
N ALA A 222 -19.94 6.34 -14.93
CA ALA A 222 -20.94 7.41 -14.78
C ALA A 222 -21.19 7.74 -13.30
N THR A 223 -21.13 6.75 -12.42
CA THR A 223 -21.26 6.93 -10.97
C THR A 223 -20.01 7.56 -10.37
N LEU A 224 -18.83 7.12 -10.79
CA LEU A 224 -17.54 7.66 -10.30
C LEU A 224 -17.31 9.09 -10.79
N LEU A 225 -17.67 9.39 -12.05
CA LEU A 225 -17.39 10.64 -12.76
C LEU A 225 -18.68 11.42 -13.03
N PRO A 226 -19.34 11.96 -11.99
CA PRO A 226 -20.57 12.74 -12.17
C PRO A 226 -20.35 14.02 -12.99
N LYS A 227 -19.10 14.45 -13.14
CA LYS A 227 -18.67 15.55 -14.01
C LYS A 227 -17.46 15.13 -14.82
N PRO A 228 -17.22 15.75 -15.99
CA PRO A 228 -16.02 15.52 -16.76
C PRO A 228 -14.77 15.77 -15.91
N PRO A 229 -13.88 14.78 -15.77
CA PRO A 229 -12.66 14.92 -14.99
C PRO A 229 -11.63 15.81 -15.68
N ASP A 230 -10.64 16.31 -14.92
CA ASP A 230 -9.42 16.82 -15.52
C ASP A 230 -8.72 15.69 -16.32
N PRO A 231 -8.38 15.88 -17.60
CA PRO A 231 -7.80 14.83 -18.44
C PRO A 231 -6.49 14.26 -17.92
N LYS A 232 -5.64 15.08 -17.26
CA LYS A 232 -4.36 14.61 -16.71
C LYS A 232 -4.58 13.74 -15.47
N GLN A 233 -5.51 14.15 -14.61
CA GLN A 233 -5.92 13.38 -13.44
C GLN A 233 -6.57 12.05 -13.84
N LEU A 234 -7.44 12.05 -14.87
CA LEU A 234 -8.04 10.83 -15.41
C LEU A 234 -6.97 9.87 -15.94
N LEU A 235 -6.05 10.37 -16.78
CA LEU A 235 -4.99 9.55 -17.36
C LEU A 235 -4.02 9.01 -16.31
N HIS A 236 -3.78 9.77 -15.24
CA HIS A 236 -3.01 9.31 -14.10
C HIS A 236 -3.72 8.16 -13.36
N ALA A 237 -5.02 8.30 -13.08
CA ALA A 237 -5.83 7.24 -12.45
C ALA A 237 -5.88 5.98 -13.32
N GLN A 238 -6.07 6.13 -14.64
CA GLN A 238 -6.00 5.04 -15.63
C GLN A 238 -4.70 4.25 -15.52
N ARG A 239 -3.57 4.94 -15.55
CA ARG A 239 -2.24 4.31 -15.45
C ARG A 239 -2.05 3.60 -14.11
N LYS A 240 -2.55 4.16 -13.00
CA LYS A 240 -2.45 3.52 -11.69
C LYS A 240 -3.30 2.24 -11.61
N LEU A 241 -4.58 2.30 -11.99
CA LEU A 241 -5.45 1.11 -11.95
C LEU A 241 -4.99 0.00 -12.91
N GLN A 242 -4.40 0.34 -14.07
CA GLN A 242 -3.90 -0.69 -14.98
C GLN A 242 -2.73 -1.50 -14.39
N LYS A 243 -1.92 -0.92 -13.47
CA LYS A 243 -0.86 -1.67 -12.77
C LYS A 243 -1.40 -2.87 -11.98
N VAL A 244 -2.67 -2.80 -11.58
CA VAL A 244 -3.36 -3.86 -10.84
C VAL A 244 -4.40 -4.58 -11.69
N GLY A 245 -4.30 -4.48 -13.02
CA GLY A 245 -5.16 -5.20 -13.96
C GLY A 245 -6.57 -4.63 -14.11
N ILE A 246 -6.79 -3.36 -13.75
CA ILE A 246 -8.08 -2.68 -13.91
C ILE A 246 -7.98 -1.62 -15.01
N THR A 247 -8.80 -1.75 -16.06
CA THR A 247 -8.79 -0.85 -17.24
C THR A 247 -10.09 -0.06 -17.39
N TRP A 248 -10.06 0.96 -18.26
CA TRP A 248 -11.26 1.66 -18.72
C TRP A 248 -11.79 1.02 -20.01
N PRO A 249 -13.10 1.17 -20.32
CA PRO A 249 -13.70 0.80 -21.59
C PRO A 249 -12.91 1.25 -22.79
N GLY A 250 -12.40 0.29 -23.56
CA GLY A 250 -11.68 0.56 -24.79
C GLY A 250 -10.33 1.25 -24.60
N SER A 251 -9.76 1.23 -23.38
CA SER A 251 -8.37 1.65 -23.19
C SER A 251 -7.45 0.78 -24.03
N PRO A 252 -6.63 1.36 -24.93
CA PRO A 252 -5.56 0.59 -25.55
C PRO A 252 -4.61 0.07 -24.46
N GLU A 253 -3.92 -1.05 -24.73
CA GLU A 253 -2.75 -1.42 -23.92
C GLU A 253 -1.85 -0.19 -23.79
N ILE A 254 -1.60 0.25 -22.54
CA ILE A 254 -0.73 1.41 -22.35
C ILE A 254 0.69 0.91 -22.62
N PRO A 255 1.42 1.53 -23.57
CA PRO A 255 2.80 1.18 -23.81
C PRO A 255 3.60 1.26 -22.50
N PRO A 256 4.61 0.40 -22.31
CA PRO A 256 5.45 0.47 -21.12
C PRO A 256 5.92 1.91 -20.89
N LEU A 257 5.95 2.33 -19.62
CA LEU A 257 6.54 3.62 -19.26
C LEU A 257 7.93 3.70 -19.90
N PRO A 258 8.28 4.81 -20.56
CA PRO A 258 9.61 4.94 -21.09
C PRO A 258 10.64 4.87 -19.94
N PRO A 259 11.90 4.50 -20.23
CA PRO A 259 12.95 4.38 -19.23
C PRO A 259 13.02 5.58 -18.26
N PRO A 260 13.48 5.36 -17.01
CA PRO A 260 13.67 6.44 -16.05
C PRO A 260 14.41 7.63 -16.68
N GLY A 261 13.84 8.82 -16.55
CA GLY A 261 14.37 10.06 -17.14
C GLY A 261 13.60 10.58 -18.35
N LEU A 262 12.67 9.81 -18.92
CA LEU A 262 11.82 10.24 -20.04
C LEU A 262 10.37 10.49 -19.61
N ASN A 263 9.79 11.57 -20.11
CA ASN A 263 8.42 11.97 -19.90
C ASN A 263 7.47 10.95 -20.55
N PRO A 264 6.50 10.39 -19.80
CA PRO A 264 5.62 9.33 -20.28
C PRO A 264 4.51 9.80 -21.24
N PHE A 265 4.47 11.08 -21.58
CA PHE A 265 3.53 11.65 -22.55
C PHE A 265 4.22 12.03 -23.87
N THR A 266 5.52 12.30 -23.85
CA THR A 266 6.27 12.77 -25.03
C THR A 266 7.39 11.82 -25.46
N GLY A 267 7.89 10.95 -24.56
CA GLY A 267 9.05 10.10 -24.82
C GLY A 267 10.39 10.84 -24.76
N GLU A 268 10.38 12.14 -24.43
CA GLU A 268 11.55 13.02 -24.33
C GLU A 268 12.03 13.14 -22.87
N PRO A 269 13.29 13.54 -22.60
CA PRO A 269 13.75 13.80 -21.25
C PRO A 269 12.88 14.82 -20.50
N PHE A 270 12.67 14.62 -19.19
CA PHE A 270 11.98 15.62 -18.37
C PHE A 270 12.74 16.95 -18.42
N THR A 271 12.01 18.04 -18.66
CA THR A 271 12.56 19.39 -18.52
C THR A 271 12.81 19.71 -17.04
N ALA A 272 13.75 20.62 -16.75
CA ALA A 272 14.04 21.04 -15.37
C ALA A 272 12.78 21.52 -14.62
N ALA A 273 11.86 22.19 -15.31
CA ALA A 273 10.59 22.64 -14.74
C ALA A 273 9.59 21.50 -14.45
N GLU A 274 9.71 20.35 -15.13
CA GLU A 274 8.90 19.16 -14.84
C GLU A 274 9.49 18.37 -13.67
N ILE A 275 10.82 18.29 -13.56
CA ILE A 275 11.51 17.65 -12.44
C ILE A 275 11.15 18.33 -11.11
N ASP A 276 11.18 19.67 -11.07
CA ASP A 276 10.78 20.47 -9.90
C ASP A 276 9.32 20.24 -9.48
N ARG A 277 8.48 19.73 -10.39
CA ARG A 277 7.05 19.50 -10.15
C ARG A 277 6.74 18.09 -9.64
N PHE A 278 7.69 17.16 -9.71
CA PHE A 278 7.55 15.77 -9.24
C PHE A 278 8.32 15.49 -7.93
N ILE A 279 9.09 16.46 -7.42
CA ILE A 279 9.88 16.38 -6.17
C ILE A 279 9.15 17.05 -4.97
N LEU A 280 7.87 17.42 -5.11
CA LEU A 280 7.02 17.85 -4.00
C LEU A 280 5.86 16.88 -3.78
#